data_AF-A0A9C9L0I8-F1
#
_entry.id   AF-A0A9C9L0I8-F1
#
_cell.length_a   1.000
_cell.length_b   1.000
_cell.length_c   1.000
_cell.angle_alpha   90.00
_cell.angle_beta   90.00
_cell.angle_gamma   90.00
#
_symmetry.space_group_name_H-M   'P 1'
#
loop_
_entity.id
_entity.type
_entity.pdbx_description
1 polymer ?
#
loop_
_entity_poly.entity_id
_entity_poly.type
_entity_poly.pdbx_seq_one_letter_code
_entity_poly.pdbx_strand_id
1 'polypeptide(L)'
;MDIASKLQELTGEILDFGEIISSTKNPSNKDFKNACDLFSKRLSYQLQMISSNALFADIQPEMQQTTNKLCQLSELISPYQKGCDEFYYWPGKLLDFCNQIQTLKKIAA
;
A
#
# COMPACT_ATOMS: atom_id res chain seq x y z
N MET A 1 -17.26 2.28 12.47
CA MET A 1 -15.87 1.89 12.72
C MET A 1 -15.07 3.17 12.85
N ASP A 2 -14.27 3.32 13.90
CA ASP A 2 -13.44 4.52 14.05
C ASP A 2 -12.24 4.50 13.08
N ILE A 3 -11.63 5.67 12.85
CA ILE A 3 -10.53 5.84 11.89
C ILE A 3 -9.29 5.04 12.31
N ALA A 4 -9.01 4.93 13.61
CA ALA A 4 -7.85 4.21 14.11
C ALA A 4 -7.96 2.71 13.83
N SER A 5 -9.11 2.12 14.14
CA SER A 5 -9.46 0.74 13.83
C SER A 5 -9.38 0.46 12.33
N LYS A 6 -9.83 1.41 11.49
CA LYS A 6 -9.73 1.23 10.03
C LYS A 6 -8.29 1.31 9.53
N LEU A 7 -7.47 2.23 10.05
CA LEU A 7 -6.05 2.30 9.72
C LEU A 7 -5.29 1.06 10.18
N GLN A 8 -5.63 0.51 11.34
CA GLN A 8 -5.05 -0.75 11.82
C GLN A 8 -5.43 -1.94 10.91
N GLU A 9 -6.69 -2.01 10.47
CA GLU A 9 -7.14 -3.02 9.49
C GLU A 9 -6.34 -2.92 8.18
N LEU A 10 -6.26 -1.72 7.59
CA LEU A 10 -5.51 -1.49 6.34
C LEU A 10 -4.01 -1.76 6.50
N THR A 11 -3.46 -1.48 7.69
CA THR A 11 -2.07 -1.81 8.04
C THR A 11 -1.86 -3.32 8.09
N GLY A 12 -2.76 -4.07 8.73
CA GLY A 12 -2.68 -5.54 8.73
C GLY A 12 -2.74 -6.11 7.32
N GLU A 13 -3.70 -5.65 6.51
CA GLU A 13 -3.88 -6.13 5.14
C GLU A 13 -2.67 -5.88 4.25
N ILE A 14 -2.04 -4.70 4.32
CA ILE A 14 -0.87 -4.42 3.49
C ILE A 14 0.36 -5.21 3.96
N LEU A 15 0.49 -5.46 5.27
CA LEU A 15 1.54 -6.30 5.82
C LEU A 15 1.41 -7.74 5.33
N ASP A 16 0.20 -8.30 5.40
CA ASP A 16 -0.09 -9.64 4.89
C ASP A 16 0.15 -9.74 3.38
N PHE A 17 -0.32 -8.75 2.61
CA PHE A 17 -0.07 -8.69 1.17
C PHE A 17 1.42 -8.55 0.85
N GLY A 18 2.18 -7.88 1.72
CA GLY A 18 3.62 -7.75 1.56
C GLY A 18 4.39 -9.07 1.68
N GLU A 19 3.90 -10.03 2.46
CA GLU A 19 4.46 -11.39 2.49
C GLU A 19 4.20 -12.15 1.17
N ILE A 20 3.07 -11.87 0.51
CA ILE A 20 2.79 -12.43 -0.82
C ILE A 20 3.74 -11.82 -1.86
N ILE A 21 3.97 -10.50 -1.80
CA ILE A 21 4.91 -9.83 -2.70
C ILE A 21 6.34 -10.33 -2.49
N SER A 22 6.79 -10.45 -1.24
CA SER A 22 8.16 -10.88 -0.92
C SER A 22 8.44 -12.33 -1.33
N SER A 23 7.42 -13.20 -1.31
CA SER A 23 7.52 -14.61 -1.70
C SER A 23 7.27 -14.87 -3.19
N THR A 24 6.85 -13.86 -3.95
CA THR A 24 6.54 -14.00 -5.38
C THR A 24 7.81 -14.16 -6.21
N LYS A 25 7.97 -15.36 -6.81
CA LYS A 25 9.11 -15.70 -7.68
C LYS A 25 9.05 -15.08 -9.07
N ASN A 26 7.83 -14.76 -9.55
CA ASN A 26 7.61 -14.19 -10.88
C ASN A 26 6.67 -13.00 -10.79
N PRO A 27 7.19 -11.78 -10.54
CA PRO A 27 6.35 -10.58 -10.50
C PRO A 27 5.72 -10.30 -11.87
N SER A 28 6.29 -10.77 -12.98
CA SER A 28 5.69 -10.58 -14.30
C SER A 28 4.41 -11.40 -14.55
N ASN A 29 4.03 -12.30 -13.64
CA ASN A 29 2.79 -13.05 -13.72
C ASN A 29 1.56 -12.12 -13.79
N LYS A 30 0.66 -12.38 -14.74
CA LYS A 30 -0.53 -11.54 -15.00
C LYS A 30 -1.49 -11.52 -13.82
N ASP A 31 -1.71 -12.64 -13.16
CA ASP A 31 -2.61 -12.74 -12.01
C ASP A 31 -2.04 -11.99 -10.81
N PHE A 32 -0.73 -12.07 -10.60
CA PHE A 32 -0.04 -11.28 -9.57
C PHE A 32 -0.12 -9.78 -9.85
N LYS A 33 0.11 -9.36 -11.10
CA LYS A 33 -0.10 -7.96 -11.54
C LYS A 33 -1.52 -7.48 -11.27
N ASN A 34 -2.51 -8.27 -11.64
CA ASN A 34 -3.92 -7.96 -11.41
C ASN A 34 -4.25 -7.89 -9.92
N ALA A 35 -3.71 -8.80 -9.10
CA ALA A 35 -3.89 -8.76 -7.65
C ALA A 35 -3.30 -7.48 -7.04
N CYS A 36 -2.09 -7.08 -7.48
CA CYS A 36 -1.48 -5.84 -7.04
C CYS A 36 -2.28 -4.60 -7.48
N ASP A 37 -2.80 -4.58 -8.71
CA ASP A 37 -3.66 -3.50 -9.21
C ASP A 37 -4.98 -3.38 -8.43
N LEU A 38 -5.65 -4.51 -8.18
CA LEU A 38 -6.90 -4.53 -7.42
C LEU A 38 -6.67 -4.10 -5.98
N PHE A 39 -5.61 -4.60 -5.35
CA PHE A 39 -5.28 -4.27 -3.98
C PHE A 39 -4.86 -2.79 -3.84
N SER A 40 -4.04 -2.26 -4.76
CA SER A 40 -3.66 -0.83 -4.75
C SER A 40 -4.88 0.07 -4.91
N LYS A 41 -5.79 -0.25 -5.85
CA LYS A 41 -7.04 0.51 -6.05
C LYS A 41 -7.93 0.48 -4.81
N ARG A 42 -8.10 -0.69 -4.20
CA ARG A 42 -8.87 -0.83 -2.96
C ARG A 42 -8.26 0.00 -1.83
N LEU A 43 -6.95 -0.12 -1.63
CA LEU A 43 -6.25 0.58 -0.56
C LEU A 43 -6.33 2.11 -0.75
N SER A 44 -6.05 2.59 -1.96
CA SER A 44 -6.16 4.01 -2.30
C SER A 44 -7.58 4.56 -2.09
N TYR A 45 -8.61 3.80 -2.46
CA TYR A 45 -10.00 4.19 -2.22
C TYR A 45 -10.31 4.32 -0.71
N GLN A 46 -9.89 3.35 0.10
CA GLN A 46 -10.12 3.38 1.55
C GLN A 46 -9.35 4.55 2.23
N LEU A 47 -8.11 4.81 1.81
CA LEU A 47 -7.29 5.92 2.33
C LEU A 47 -7.83 7.30 1.91
N GLN A 48 -8.39 7.40 0.70
CA GLN A 48 -9.07 8.62 0.26
C GLN A 48 -10.32 8.89 1.09
N MET A 49 -11.12 7.86 1.38
CA MET A 49 -12.29 7.97 2.26
C MET A 49 -11.90 8.47 3.65
N ILE A 50 -10.80 7.94 4.21
CA ILE A 50 -10.24 8.38 5.50
C ILE A 50 -9.81 9.85 5.43
N SER A 51 -9.03 10.23 4.42
CA SER A 51 -8.51 11.60 4.25
C SER A 51 -9.61 12.63 3.98
N SER A 52 -10.72 12.22 3.37
CA SER A 52 -11.87 13.09 3.07
C SER A 52 -12.81 13.31 4.26
N ASN A 53 -12.64 12.55 5.34
CA ASN A 53 -13.47 12.69 6.54
C ASN A 53 -13.09 13.99 7.27
N ALA A 54 -14.06 14.84 7.58
CA ALA A 54 -13.82 16.13 8.25
C ALA A 54 -13.09 15.98 9.60
N LEU A 55 -13.25 14.84 10.28
CA LEU A 55 -12.57 14.51 11.54
C LEU A 55 -11.07 14.16 11.34
N PHE A 56 -10.64 13.94 10.10
CA PHE A 56 -9.23 13.64 9.78
C PHE A 56 -8.32 14.87 9.94
N ALA A 57 -8.87 16.09 9.95
CA ALA A 57 -8.08 17.29 10.22
C ALA A 57 -7.64 17.41 11.69
N ASP A 58 -8.33 16.73 12.62
CA ASP A 58 -8.16 16.85 14.07
C ASP A 58 -7.51 15.63 14.73
N ILE A 59 -7.03 14.66 13.95
CA ILE A 59 -6.42 13.42 14.47
C ILE A 59 -4.94 13.58 14.83
N GLN A 60 -4.51 12.64 15.67
CA GLN A 60 -3.15 12.52 16.16
C GLN A 60 -2.13 12.40 14.99
N PRO A 61 -0.96 13.06 15.06
CA PRO A 61 0.08 13.04 14.04
C PRO A 61 0.49 11.62 13.57
N GLU A 62 0.43 10.64 14.47
CA GLU A 62 0.75 9.24 14.22
C GLU A 62 -0.20 8.58 13.21
N MET A 63 -1.50 8.93 13.25
CA MET A 63 -2.50 8.44 12.30
C MET A 63 -2.28 9.04 10.91
N GLN A 64 -1.88 10.33 10.87
CA GLN A 64 -1.54 11.01 9.63
C GLN A 64 -0.27 10.43 9.00
N GLN A 65 0.76 10.15 9.81
CA GLN A 65 1.98 9.44 9.37
C GLN A 65 1.66 8.05 8.82
N THR A 66 0.82 7.29 9.52
CA THR A 66 0.39 5.95 9.08
C THR A 66 -0.36 6.03 7.75
N THR A 67 -1.31 6.94 7.61
CA THR A 67 -2.07 7.15 6.38
C THR A 67 -1.16 7.51 5.21
N ASN A 68 -0.24 8.46 5.40
CA ASN A 68 0.73 8.85 4.39
C ASN A 68 1.62 7.67 3.98
N LYS A 69 2.06 6.85 4.94
CA LYS A 69 2.87 5.68 4.65
C LYS A 69 2.11 4.61 3.86
N LEU A 70 0.85 4.37 4.20
CA LEU A 70 -0.02 3.46 3.46
C LEU A 70 -0.28 3.94 2.02
N CYS A 71 -0.46 5.26 1.81
CA CYS A 71 -0.59 5.84 0.47
C CYS A 71 0.67 5.57 -0.37
N GLN A 72 1.86 5.84 0.17
CA GLN A 72 3.13 5.58 -0.51
C GLN A 72 3.28 4.10 -0.89
N LEU A 73 2.96 3.19 0.04
CA LEU A 73 3.06 1.76 -0.21
C LEU A 73 2.05 1.30 -1.28
N SER A 74 0.83 1.84 -1.30
CA SER A 74 -0.16 1.59 -2.35
C SER A 74 0.34 1.96 -3.74
N GLU A 75 1.04 3.10 -3.87
CA GLU A 75 1.58 3.57 -5.15
C GLU A 75 2.74 2.71 -5.68
N LEU A 76 3.52 2.11 -4.77
CA LEU A 76 4.64 1.23 -5.14
C LEU A 76 4.14 -0.11 -5.71
N ILE A 77 3.07 -0.65 -5.17
CA ILE A 77 2.51 -1.93 -5.65
C ILE A 77 1.62 -1.75 -6.88
N SER A 78 1.12 -0.53 -7.13
CA SER A 78 0.30 -0.25 -8.31
C SER A 78 1.10 -0.45 -9.61
N PRO A 79 0.67 -1.36 -10.51
CA PRO A 79 1.29 -1.46 -11.82
C PRO A 79 0.95 -0.21 -12.64
N TYR A 80 1.97 0.48 -13.15
CA TYR A 80 1.77 1.65 -14.01
C TYR A 80 0.95 1.26 -15.26
N GLN A 81 -0.05 2.08 -15.61
CA GLN A 81 -0.99 1.79 -16.71
C GLN A 81 -0.67 2.53 -18.04
N LYS A 82 0.48 3.21 -18.19
CA LYS A 82 0.78 3.95 -19.44
C LYS A 82 2.27 4.04 -19.77
N GLY A 83 2.73 3.26 -20.74
CA GLY A 83 3.86 3.57 -21.63
C GLY A 83 4.87 2.43 -21.84
N CYS A 84 5.36 2.28 -23.07
CA CYS A 84 6.20 1.17 -23.57
C CYS A 84 7.51 0.85 -22.82
N ASP A 85 7.91 1.60 -21.78
CA ASP A 85 9.08 1.29 -20.92
C ASP A 85 8.71 0.43 -19.69
N GLU A 86 7.53 -0.21 -19.76
CA GLU A 86 6.71 -0.79 -18.68
C GLU A 86 7.27 -2.04 -17.96
N PHE A 87 8.24 -2.76 -18.52
CA PHE A 87 8.66 -4.05 -17.95
C PHE A 87 9.78 -3.95 -16.90
N TYR A 88 10.61 -2.91 -16.94
CA TYR A 88 11.82 -2.85 -16.11
C TYR A 88 11.60 -2.11 -14.77
N TYR A 89 10.63 -1.20 -14.69
CA TYR A 89 10.46 -0.34 -13.51
C TYR A 89 9.63 -0.95 -12.38
N TRP A 90 8.62 -1.77 -12.70
CA TRP A 90 7.69 -2.25 -11.68
C TRP A 90 8.30 -3.25 -10.69
N PRO A 91 9.16 -4.21 -11.10
CA PRO A 91 9.90 -5.02 -10.14
C PRO A 91 10.77 -4.19 -9.17
N GLY A 92 11.34 -3.07 -9.65
CA GLY A 92 12.08 -2.14 -8.80
C GLY A 92 11.19 -1.48 -7.73
N LYS A 93 9.98 -1.07 -8.10
CA LYS A 93 9.01 -0.54 -7.13
C LYS A 93 8.58 -1.57 -6.08
N LEU A 94 8.44 -2.85 -6.47
CA LEU A 94 8.12 -3.92 -5.52
C LEU A 94 9.28 -4.16 -4.55
N LEU A 95 10.53 -4.03 -5.00
CA LEU A 95 11.69 -4.05 -4.12
C LEU A 95 11.65 -2.88 -3.12
N ASP A 96 11.36 -1.67 -3.59
CA ASP A 96 11.22 -0.49 -2.74
C ASP A 96 10.07 -0.66 -1.74
N PHE A 97 8.95 -1.25 -2.17
CA PHE A 97 7.86 -1.61 -1.29
C PHE A 97 8.33 -2.57 -0.18
N CYS A 98 9.03 -3.65 -0.53
CA CYS A 98 9.56 -4.61 0.44
C CYS A 98 10.54 -3.96 1.43
N ASN A 99 11.33 -2.98 0.99
CA ASN A 99 12.20 -2.22 1.88
C ASN A 99 11.41 -1.32 2.83
N GLN A 100 10.39 -0.63 2.31
CA GLN A 100 9.60 0.34 3.07
C GLN A 100 8.56 -0.30 3.99
N ILE A 101 8.08 -1.50 3.68
CA ILE A 101 7.11 -2.22 4.52
C ILE A 101 7.74 -2.64 5.85
N GLN A 102 9.05 -2.87 5.88
CA GLN A 102 9.81 -3.13 7.12
C GLN A 102 9.78 -1.92 8.06
N THR A 103 9.75 -0.71 7.52
CA THR A 103 9.59 0.52 8.31
C THR A 103 8.19 0.60 8.89
N LEU A 104 7.15 0.21 8.14
CA LEU A 104 5.77 0.16 8.65
C LEU A 104 5.63 -0.86 9.79
N LYS A 105 6.24 -2.05 9.67
CA LYS A 105 6.28 -3.06 10.75
C LYS A 105 6.85 -2.51 12.06
N LYS A 106 7.83 -1.61 12.00
CA LYS A 106 8.42 -0.97 13.19
C LYS A 106 7.56 0.13 13.79
N ILE A 107 6.69 0.76 12.99
CA ILE A 107 5.78 1.82 13.43
C ILE A 107 4.48 1.21 14.01
N ALA A 108 4.06 0.06 13.49
CA ALA A 108 2.82 -0.62 13.88
C ALA A 108 2.98 -1.65 15.03
N ALA A 109 4.23 -1.92 15.48
CA ALA A 109 4.55 -2.80 16.60
C ALA A 109 4.65 -2.03 17.92
#